data_AF-A0A351UMM5-F1
#
_entry.id   AF-A0A351UMM5-F1
#
_cell.length_a   1.000
_cell.length_b   1.000
_cell.length_c   1.000
_cell.angle_alpha   90.00
_cell.angle_beta   90.00
_cell.angle_gamma   90.00
#
_symmetry.space_group_name_H-M   'P 1'
#
loop_
_entity.id
_entity.type
_entity.pdbx_description
1 polymer ?
#
loop_
_entity_poly.entity_id
_entity_poly.type
_entity_poly.pdbx_seq_one_letter_code
_entity_poly.pdbx_strand_id
1 'polypeptide(L)'
;MKILCFLFLAVPAASPVFARECYKSAVMQARKMTIENCPRINTRQINRCREAYRKKGDPNWSRATLKNCSSYATAGILECRKYYVKRFAAEDCGLAVDPKQVPDTDVLPGYAAPAAKAKTGNSPAKPGAAASTARRDKGPAVSLDDYGDDRFAKLMSKSKVGRAKGDLSSVRSSIMIYYGEHEGLFPTSIKAMVPKYLKEIPEIALPGYQATRNVTVINSLPEKKDLCSLVRNTGGWIYIADMRSTQSGEFFIDSNSLSNGKPICSY
;
A
#
# COMPACT_ATOMS: atom_id res chain seq x y z
N MET A 1 -29.81 34.81 20.06
CA MET A 1 -30.55 33.80 19.27
C MET A 1 -29.97 32.42 19.56
N LYS A 2 -30.54 31.75 20.55
CA LYS A 2 -30.47 30.30 20.77
C LYS A 2 -31.67 29.72 20.04
N ILE A 3 -31.52 28.68 19.23
CA ILE A 3 -32.52 27.65 18.85
C ILE A 3 -31.95 26.92 17.62
N LEU A 4 -31.51 25.67 17.86
CA LEU A 4 -31.57 24.48 16.98
C LEU A 4 -30.47 23.50 17.43
N CYS A 5 -30.66 23.02 18.66
CA CYS A 5 -30.11 21.77 19.14
C CYS A 5 -31.34 20.92 19.54
N PHE A 6 -31.28 19.61 19.26
CA PHE A 6 -32.26 18.57 19.61
C PHE A 6 -33.49 18.40 18.70
N LEU A 7 -33.23 17.87 17.51
CA LEU A 7 -34.05 16.81 16.92
C LEU A 7 -33.19 15.55 16.83
N PHE A 8 -32.88 14.97 18.00
CA PHE A 8 -32.45 13.57 18.08
C PHE A 8 -33.73 12.74 17.95
N LEU A 9 -34.06 12.38 16.71
CA LEU A 9 -34.97 11.27 16.44
C LEU A 9 -34.42 10.06 17.19
N ALA A 10 -35.27 9.42 18.00
CA ALA A 10 -34.95 8.17 18.66
C ALA A 10 -34.53 7.15 17.59
N VAL A 11 -33.22 6.91 17.47
CA VAL A 11 -32.67 5.90 16.58
C VAL A 11 -33.12 4.55 17.12
N PRO A 12 -33.93 3.77 16.37
CA PRO A 12 -34.34 2.44 16.81
C PRO A 12 -33.08 1.59 17.02
N ALA A 13 -33.10 0.79 18.09
CA ALA A 13 -32.00 -0.06 18.55
C ALA A 13 -31.14 -0.55 17.38
N ALA A 14 -29.89 -0.06 17.34
CA ALA A 14 -28.97 -0.31 16.25
C ALA A 14 -28.90 -1.81 15.95
N SER A 15 -29.18 -2.17 14.70
CA SER A 15 -29.11 -3.57 14.28
C SER A 15 -27.68 -4.11 14.53
N PRO A 16 -27.53 -5.39 14.90
CA PRO A 16 -26.22 -5.98 15.18
C PRO A 16 -25.24 -5.89 13.99
N VAL A 17 -25.77 -5.71 12.77
CA VAL A 17 -24.98 -5.47 11.56
C VAL A 17 -24.30 -4.10 11.60
N PHE A 18 -24.99 -3.05 12.04
CA PHE A 18 -24.43 -1.70 12.13
C PHE A 18 -23.31 -1.63 13.17
N ALA A 19 -23.50 -2.25 14.35
CA ALA A 19 -22.47 -2.32 15.38
C ALA A 19 -21.17 -3.00 14.88
N ARG A 20 -21.31 -4.04 14.03
CA ARG A 20 -20.18 -4.76 13.47
C ARG A 20 -19.39 -3.93 12.45
N GLU A 21 -20.08 -3.18 11.59
CA GLU A 21 -19.41 -2.29 10.63
C GLU A 21 -18.78 -1.06 11.31
N CYS A 22 -19.44 -0.49 12.34
CA CYS A 22 -18.88 0.59 13.16
C CYS A 22 -17.57 0.15 13.83
N TYR A 23 -17.56 -1.04 14.44
CA TYR A 23 -16.36 -1.62 15.07
C TYR A 23 -15.23 -1.88 14.06
N LYS A 24 -15.54 -2.42 12.87
CA LYS A 24 -14.53 -2.62 11.81
C LYS A 24 -13.90 -1.30 11.37
N SER A 25 -14.71 -0.26 11.18
CA SER A 25 -14.23 1.07 10.82
C SER A 25 -13.29 1.65 11.89
N ALA A 26 -13.68 1.54 13.17
CA ALA A 26 -12.86 1.97 14.30
C ALA A 26 -11.50 1.25 14.36
N VAL A 27 -11.48 -0.06 14.15
CA VAL A 27 -10.23 -0.86 14.11
C VAL A 27 -9.34 -0.45 12.93
N MET A 28 -9.93 -0.17 11.76
CA MET A 28 -9.18 0.28 10.58
C MET A 28 -8.57 1.66 10.79
N GLN A 29 -9.27 2.58 11.46
CA GLN A 29 -8.73 3.90 11.84
C GLN A 29 -7.64 3.77 12.91
N ALA A 30 -7.83 2.93 13.92
CA ALA A 30 -6.82 2.65 14.95
C ALA A 30 -5.51 2.07 14.37
N ARG A 31 -5.59 1.29 13.28
CA ARG A 31 -4.41 0.79 12.56
C ARG A 31 -3.60 1.89 11.88
N LYS A 32 -4.26 2.94 11.39
CA LYS A 32 -3.62 4.10 10.73
C LYS A 32 -3.01 5.10 11.72
N MET A 33 -3.28 4.97 13.02
CA MET A 33 -2.71 5.87 14.03
C MET A 33 -1.19 5.74 14.13
N THR A 34 -0.52 6.89 14.07
CA THR A 34 0.90 7.06 14.38
C THR A 34 1.07 7.46 15.86
N ILE A 35 2.29 7.30 16.39
CA ILE A 35 2.65 7.69 17.77
C ILE A 35 2.32 9.16 18.07
N GLU A 36 2.33 10.02 17.05
CA GLU A 36 2.15 11.47 17.21
C GLU A 36 0.70 11.87 17.49
N ASN A 37 -0.27 11.01 17.15
CA ASN A 37 -1.70 11.26 17.35
C ASN A 37 -2.24 10.69 18.67
N CYS A 38 -1.35 10.26 19.56
CA CYS A 38 -1.69 9.66 20.83
C CYS A 38 -1.70 10.69 21.97
N PRO A 39 -2.86 11.12 22.49
CA PRO A 39 -2.92 12.14 23.54
C PRO A 39 -2.37 11.66 24.90
N ARG A 40 -2.17 10.34 25.09
CA ARG A 40 -1.71 9.74 26.35
C ARG A 40 -0.26 9.28 26.37
N ILE A 41 0.46 9.32 25.25
CA ILE A 41 1.87 8.94 25.32
C ILE A 41 2.67 10.11 25.91
N ASN A 42 3.43 9.83 26.96
CA ASN A 42 4.32 10.80 27.59
C ASN A 42 5.38 11.24 26.56
N THR A 43 5.17 12.40 25.94
CA THR A 43 6.04 12.98 24.91
C THR A 43 7.47 13.15 25.39
N ARG A 44 7.69 13.37 26.70
CA ARG A 44 9.04 13.43 27.29
C ARG A 44 9.79 12.11 27.15
N GLN A 45 9.11 10.98 27.27
CA GLN A 45 9.74 9.66 27.22
C GLN A 45 10.09 9.27 25.77
N ILE A 46 9.23 9.62 24.80
CA ILE A 46 9.53 9.50 23.37
C ILE A 46 10.73 10.39 23.00
N ASN A 47 10.76 11.64 23.46
CA ASN A 47 11.84 12.57 23.14
C ASN A 47 13.18 12.10 23.72
N ARG A 48 13.20 11.55 24.94
CA ARG A 48 14.40 10.89 25.51
C ARG A 48 14.89 9.73 24.64
N CYS A 49 13.99 8.88 24.15
CA CYS A 49 14.38 7.80 23.24
C CYS A 49 14.84 8.33 21.88
N ARG A 50 14.20 9.37 21.29
CA ARG A 50 14.65 9.99 20.03
C ARG A 50 16.04 10.62 20.18
N GLU A 51 16.31 11.31 21.29
CA GLU A 51 17.64 11.88 21.58
C GLU A 51 18.70 10.79 21.77
N ALA A 52 18.36 9.71 22.48
CA ALA A 52 19.22 8.53 22.60
C ALA A 52 19.58 7.92 21.24
N TYR A 53 18.60 7.80 20.34
CA TYR A 53 18.82 7.31 18.98
C TYR A 53 19.61 8.27 18.09
N ARG A 54 19.54 9.59 18.32
CA ARG A 54 20.40 10.56 17.61
C ARG A 54 21.85 10.47 18.06
N LYS A 55 22.09 10.16 19.35
CA LYS A 55 23.42 9.99 19.93
C LYS A 55 24.04 8.59 19.72
N LYS A 56 23.51 7.78 18.80
CA LYS A 56 23.91 6.38 18.56
C LYS A 56 25.37 6.19 18.10
N GLY A 57 26.14 7.27 17.92
CA GLY A 57 27.59 7.24 17.74
C GLY A 57 28.40 7.22 19.04
N ASP A 58 27.75 7.27 20.21
CA ASP A 58 28.40 7.36 21.51
C ASP A 58 28.62 5.94 22.11
N PRO A 59 29.86 5.47 22.29
CA PRO A 59 30.17 4.08 22.67
C PRO A 59 29.71 3.69 24.08
N ASN A 60 29.29 4.65 24.91
CA ASN A 60 28.83 4.41 26.29
C ASN A 60 27.36 3.97 26.40
N TRP A 61 26.61 3.85 25.31
CA TRP A 61 25.20 3.42 25.37
C TRP A 61 25.05 1.90 25.31
N SER A 62 24.56 1.32 26.41
CA SER A 62 24.31 -0.13 26.49
C SER A 62 23.19 -0.58 25.55
N ARG A 63 23.34 -1.77 24.95
CA ARG A 63 22.28 -2.44 24.16
C ARG A 63 20.97 -2.62 24.95
N ALA A 64 21.03 -2.64 26.28
CA ALA A 64 19.85 -2.75 27.14
C ALA A 64 18.93 -1.52 27.03
N THR A 65 19.51 -0.31 26.92
CA THR A 65 18.73 0.93 26.85
C THR A 65 17.94 1.04 25.53
N LEU A 66 18.52 0.58 24.42
CA LEU A 66 17.83 0.53 23.13
C LEU A 66 16.67 -0.48 23.12
N LYS A 67 16.84 -1.64 23.76
CA LYS A 67 15.77 -2.65 23.90
C LYS A 67 14.60 -2.10 24.72
N ASN A 68 14.88 -1.39 25.81
CA ASN A 68 13.84 -0.79 26.63
C ASN A 68 13.05 0.26 25.83
N CYS A 69 13.70 1.16 25.09
CA CYS A 69 13.01 2.14 24.25
C CYS A 69 12.11 1.51 23.18
N SER A 70 12.55 0.40 22.55
CA SER A 70 11.72 -0.31 21.56
C SER A 70 10.48 -0.94 22.19
N SER A 71 10.62 -1.53 23.38
CA SER A 71 9.51 -2.15 24.12
C SER A 71 8.47 -1.11 24.56
N TYR A 72 8.93 0.06 25.03
CA TYR A 72 8.03 1.16 25.40
C TYR A 72 7.24 1.71 24.22
N ALA A 73 7.86 1.82 23.03
CA ALA A 73 7.17 2.31 21.84
C ALA A 73 6.06 1.35 21.39
N THR A 74 6.32 0.04 21.39
CA THR A 74 5.31 -0.96 20.98
C THR A 74 4.18 -1.09 22.00
N ALA A 75 4.50 -1.11 23.30
CA ALA A 75 3.50 -1.14 24.37
C ALA A 75 2.62 0.12 24.37
N GLY A 76 3.21 1.31 24.18
CA GLY A 76 2.48 2.57 24.13
C GLY A 76 1.50 2.66 22.95
N ILE A 77 1.90 2.20 21.75
CA ILE A 77 1.00 2.15 20.58
C ILE A 77 -0.17 1.20 20.83
N LEU A 78 0.08 0.05 21.47
CA LEU A 78 -0.97 -0.93 21.73
C LEU A 78 -2.01 -0.39 22.71
N GLU A 79 -1.58 0.22 23.82
CA GLU A 79 -2.47 0.85 24.80
C GLU A 79 -3.26 2.02 24.18
N CYS A 80 -2.62 2.82 23.33
CA CYS A 80 -3.31 3.86 22.57
C CYS A 80 -4.41 3.31 21.67
N ARG A 81 -4.14 2.23 20.94
CA ARG A 81 -5.13 1.60 20.06
C ARG A 81 -6.32 1.07 20.85
N LYS A 82 -6.06 0.42 21.99
CA LYS A 82 -7.13 -0.05 22.90
C LYS A 82 -7.98 1.11 23.39
N TYR A 83 -7.36 2.21 23.83
CA TYR A 83 -8.07 3.40 24.28
C TYR A 83 -8.89 4.05 23.16
N TYR A 84 -8.34 4.17 21.95
CA TYR A 84 -9.03 4.78 20.82
C TYR A 84 -10.24 3.97 20.37
N VAL A 85 -10.10 2.65 20.22
CA VAL A 85 -11.22 1.77 19.88
C VAL A 85 -12.33 1.87 20.93
N LYS A 86 -11.98 1.91 22.22
CA LYS A 86 -12.94 2.05 23.32
C LYS A 86 -13.67 3.40 23.28
N ARG A 87 -12.94 4.49 23.02
CA ARG A 87 -13.51 5.84 22.95
C ARG A 87 -14.40 6.02 21.73
N PHE A 88 -13.94 5.59 20.56
CA PHE A 88 -14.70 5.65 19.31
C PHE A 88 -16.00 4.83 19.40
N ALA A 89 -15.94 3.63 19.99
CA ALA A 89 -17.13 2.81 20.20
C ALA A 89 -18.16 3.48 21.14
N ALA A 90 -17.71 4.25 22.13
CA ALA A 90 -18.58 4.93 23.07
C ALA A 90 -19.15 6.25 22.53
N GLU A 91 -18.32 7.08 21.88
CA GLU A 91 -18.69 8.41 21.40
C GLU A 91 -19.46 8.34 20.07
N ASP A 92 -18.99 7.55 19.09
CA ASP A 92 -19.54 7.58 17.73
C ASP A 92 -20.58 6.48 17.47
N CYS A 93 -20.46 5.32 18.12
CA CYS A 93 -21.43 4.23 17.94
C CYS A 93 -22.55 4.22 19.00
N GLY A 94 -22.50 5.10 20.02
CA GLY A 94 -23.51 5.18 21.08
C GLY A 94 -23.68 3.88 21.90
N LEU A 95 -22.70 2.97 21.84
CA LEU A 95 -22.74 1.69 22.52
C LEU A 95 -22.17 1.85 23.93
N ALA A 96 -23.00 1.63 24.94
CA ALA A 96 -22.54 1.35 26.29
C ALA A 96 -21.90 -0.04 26.29
N VAL A 97 -20.66 -0.14 25.81
CA VAL A 97 -19.92 -1.41 25.81
C VAL A 97 -19.49 -1.71 27.25
N ASP A 98 -20.09 -2.75 27.85
CA ASP A 98 -19.61 -3.29 29.12
C ASP A 98 -18.15 -3.74 28.92
N PRO A 99 -17.17 -3.17 29.66
CA PRO A 99 -15.76 -3.48 29.48
C PRO A 99 -15.42 -4.96 29.67
N LYS A 100 -16.32 -5.76 30.25
CA LYS A 100 -16.15 -7.21 30.41
C LYS A 100 -16.52 -8.03 29.15
N GLN A 101 -17.21 -7.44 28.18
CA GLN A 101 -17.65 -8.13 26.95
C GLN A 101 -16.77 -7.85 25.73
N VAL A 102 -15.73 -7.01 25.85
CA VAL A 102 -14.76 -6.82 24.76
C VAL A 102 -13.90 -8.08 24.71
N PRO A 103 -14.01 -8.94 23.68
CA PRO A 103 -13.09 -10.06 23.54
C PRO A 103 -11.67 -9.51 23.43
N ASP A 104 -10.73 -10.10 24.16
CA ASP A 104 -9.31 -9.77 24.01
C ASP A 104 -8.98 -9.76 22.52
N THR A 105 -8.51 -8.63 22.01
CA THR A 105 -8.25 -8.36 20.59
C THR A 105 -7.16 -9.27 19.98
N ASP A 106 -6.66 -10.21 20.76
CA ASP A 106 -5.56 -11.10 20.41
C ASP A 106 -6.02 -12.43 19.80
N VAL A 107 -7.34 -12.73 19.80
CA VAL A 107 -7.86 -13.98 19.21
C VAL A 107 -9.00 -13.71 18.23
N LEU A 108 -8.64 -13.44 16.97
CA LEU A 108 -9.55 -13.65 15.85
C LEU A 108 -9.53 -15.16 15.49
N PRO A 109 -10.69 -15.85 15.45
CA PRO A 109 -10.73 -17.23 14.95
C PRO A 109 -10.38 -17.23 13.45
N GLY A 110 -9.26 -17.86 13.09
CA GLY A 110 -8.91 -18.13 11.69
C GLY A 110 -7.50 -17.74 11.22
N TYR A 111 -6.65 -17.17 12.08
CA TYR A 111 -5.23 -16.94 11.74
C TYR A 111 -4.32 -17.76 12.66
N ALA A 112 -3.99 -18.98 12.25
CA ALA A 112 -2.92 -19.75 12.87
C ALA A 112 -1.58 -19.03 12.58
N ALA A 113 -0.96 -18.49 13.63
CA ALA A 113 0.41 -18.00 13.54
C ALA A 113 1.35 -19.14 13.11
N PRO A 114 2.26 -18.94 12.14
CA PRO A 114 3.23 -19.96 11.79
C PRO A 114 4.12 -20.28 12.99
N ALA A 115 4.11 -21.54 13.42
CA ALA A 115 4.91 -22.05 14.52
C ALA A 115 6.40 -21.70 14.29
N ALA A 116 6.96 -20.91 15.20
CA ALA A 116 8.38 -20.64 15.26
C ALA A 116 9.12 -21.94 15.63
N LYS A 117 9.69 -22.61 14.62
CA LYS A 117 10.61 -23.73 14.85
C LYS A 117 11.91 -23.20 15.46
N ALA A 118 12.10 -23.49 16.74
CA ALA A 118 13.38 -23.40 17.40
C ALA A 118 14.38 -24.33 16.69
N LYS A 119 15.47 -23.76 16.14
CA LYS A 119 16.64 -24.52 15.71
C LYS A 119 17.72 -24.39 16.78
N THR A 120 17.76 -25.37 17.67
CA THR A 120 18.98 -25.81 18.36
C THR A 120 19.73 -26.74 17.42
N GLY A 121 21.03 -26.51 17.22
CA GLY A 121 21.84 -27.37 16.35
C GLY A 121 23.23 -26.82 16.14
N ASN A 122 24.15 -27.25 17.01
CA ASN A 122 25.60 -27.14 16.84
C ASN A 122 26.03 -27.62 15.46
N SER A 123 26.97 -26.90 14.83
CA SER A 123 27.81 -27.46 13.76
C SER A 123 29.26 -27.08 14.00
N PRO A 124 30.19 -28.03 13.83
CA PRO A 124 31.59 -27.88 14.19
C PRO A 124 32.37 -27.07 13.16
N ALA A 125 33.47 -26.50 13.64
CA ALA A 125 34.48 -25.80 12.86
C ALA A 125 34.99 -26.65 11.69
N LYS A 126 35.11 -26.02 10.52
CA LYS A 126 35.82 -26.57 9.35
C LYS A 126 37.06 -25.71 9.09
N PRO A 127 38.29 -26.26 9.18
CA PRO A 127 39.50 -25.60 8.74
C PRO A 127 39.73 -25.89 7.25
N GLY A 128 40.51 -25.04 6.58
CA GLY A 128 41.19 -25.41 5.34
C GLY A 128 41.07 -24.38 4.23
N ALA A 129 42.10 -23.55 4.14
CA ALA A 129 42.49 -22.84 2.92
C ALA A 129 42.81 -23.83 1.78
N ALA A 130 42.38 -23.54 0.55
CA ALA A 130 43.06 -23.97 -0.67
C ALA A 130 42.54 -23.24 -1.92
N ALA A 131 43.50 -22.68 -2.67
CA ALA A 131 43.55 -22.59 -4.12
C ALA A 131 42.49 -21.76 -4.87
N SER A 132 42.83 -20.48 -5.02
CA SER A 132 42.50 -19.67 -6.19
C SER A 132 43.00 -20.33 -7.49
N THR A 133 42.09 -20.86 -8.30
CA THR A 133 42.37 -21.09 -9.73
C THR A 133 41.62 -20.05 -10.55
N ALA A 134 42.39 -19.11 -11.07
CA ALA A 134 41.95 -18.11 -12.03
C ALA A 134 41.55 -18.81 -13.35
N ARG A 135 40.27 -19.07 -13.55
CA ARG A 135 39.72 -19.28 -14.90
C ARG A 135 39.54 -17.90 -15.55
N ARG A 136 40.56 -17.47 -16.30
CA ARG A 136 40.39 -16.47 -17.36
C ARG A 136 39.62 -17.15 -18.50
N ASP A 137 38.31 -17.19 -18.38
CA ASP A 137 37.47 -17.38 -19.55
C ASP A 137 37.66 -16.14 -20.43
N LYS A 138 38.35 -16.34 -21.56
CA LYS A 138 38.34 -15.38 -22.67
C LYS A 138 36.89 -15.26 -23.12
N GLY A 139 36.19 -14.23 -22.62
CA GLY A 139 34.88 -13.87 -23.12
C GLY A 139 34.94 -13.71 -24.64
N PRO A 140 33.89 -14.12 -25.38
CA PRO A 140 33.86 -13.97 -26.83
C PRO A 140 34.16 -12.51 -27.17
N ALA A 141 35.02 -12.29 -28.16
CA ALA A 141 35.33 -10.98 -28.69
C ALA A 141 34.02 -10.38 -29.23
N VAL A 142 33.35 -9.57 -28.40
CA VAL A 142 32.20 -8.79 -28.81
C VAL A 142 32.74 -7.71 -29.74
N SER A 143 32.32 -7.74 -31.00
CA SER A 143 32.62 -6.73 -32.00
C SER A 143 32.26 -5.34 -31.46
N LEU A 144 33.21 -4.41 -31.56
CA LEU A 144 33.13 -3.06 -30.98
C LEU A 144 32.01 -2.21 -31.61
N ASP A 145 31.54 -2.61 -32.79
CA ASP A 145 30.51 -1.92 -33.56
C ASP A 145 29.09 -2.06 -32.96
N ASP A 146 28.91 -2.96 -31.98
CA ASP A 146 27.61 -3.21 -31.31
C ASP A 146 27.39 -2.34 -30.05
N TYR A 147 28.42 -1.63 -29.56
CA TYR A 147 28.36 -0.99 -28.24
C TYR A 147 27.65 0.38 -28.22
N GLY A 148 27.45 0.98 -29.39
CA GLY A 148 26.81 2.29 -29.56
C GLY A 148 25.28 2.21 -29.59
N ASP A 149 24.73 1.30 -30.39
CA ASP A 149 23.30 1.27 -30.69
C ASP A 149 22.43 0.79 -29.52
N ASP A 150 22.93 -0.14 -28.71
CA ASP A 150 22.19 -0.70 -27.57
C ASP A 150 21.90 0.33 -26.47
N ARG A 151 22.80 1.31 -26.27
CA ARG A 151 22.60 2.35 -25.26
C ARG A 151 21.47 3.29 -25.67
N PHE A 152 21.46 3.72 -26.93
CA PHE A 152 20.41 4.59 -27.43
C PHE A 152 19.06 3.86 -27.46
N ALA A 153 19.01 2.61 -27.92
CA ALA A 153 17.80 1.79 -27.89
C ALA A 153 17.22 1.64 -26.47
N LYS A 154 18.09 1.44 -25.47
CA LYS A 154 17.69 1.36 -24.06
C LYS A 154 17.18 2.69 -23.51
N LEU A 155 17.78 3.82 -23.90
CA LEU A 155 17.30 5.15 -23.52
C LEU A 155 15.95 5.47 -24.16
N MET A 156 15.74 5.12 -25.43
CA MET A 156 14.47 5.29 -26.11
C MET A 156 13.36 4.45 -25.47
N SER A 157 13.66 3.21 -25.12
CA SER A 157 12.70 2.33 -24.42
C SER A 157 12.33 2.88 -23.04
N LYS A 158 13.31 3.42 -22.29
CA LYS A 158 13.05 4.09 -21.01
C LYS A 158 12.21 5.36 -21.18
N SER A 159 12.50 6.16 -22.21
CA SER A 159 11.74 7.39 -22.51
C SER A 159 10.28 7.08 -22.82
N LYS A 160 10.02 6.06 -23.65
CA LYS A 160 8.67 5.56 -23.97
C LYS A 160 7.88 5.14 -22.71
N VAL A 161 8.50 4.36 -21.84
CA VAL A 161 7.90 3.96 -20.55
C VAL A 161 7.67 5.16 -19.63
N GLY A 162 8.61 6.12 -19.61
CA GLY A 162 8.48 7.36 -18.85
C GLY A 162 7.28 8.20 -19.31
N ARG A 163 7.09 8.33 -20.62
CA ARG A 163 5.93 9.02 -21.20
C ARG A 163 4.62 8.33 -20.83
N ALA A 164 4.53 7.00 -21.01
CA ALA A 164 3.35 6.24 -20.63
C ALA A 164 2.97 6.40 -19.15
N LYS A 165 3.96 6.53 -18.26
CA LYS A 165 3.74 6.82 -16.83
C LYS A 165 3.22 8.25 -16.58
N GLY A 166 3.71 9.23 -17.33
CA GLY A 166 3.19 10.59 -17.30
C GLY A 166 1.71 10.63 -17.73
N ASP A 167 1.40 9.97 -18.85
CA ASP A 167 0.05 9.88 -19.38
C ASP A 167 -0.90 9.14 -18.40
N LEU A 168 -0.43 8.05 -17.80
CA LEU A 168 -1.13 7.32 -16.74
C LEU A 168 -1.50 8.23 -15.56
N SER A 169 -0.54 9.04 -15.08
CA SER A 169 -0.79 9.99 -13.99
C SER A 169 -1.84 11.02 -14.38
N SER A 170 -1.79 11.54 -15.61
CA SER A 170 -2.76 12.50 -16.12
C SER A 170 -4.18 11.91 -16.14
N VAL A 171 -4.35 10.69 -16.65
CA VAL A 171 -5.66 10.02 -16.69
C VAL A 171 -6.21 9.78 -15.29
N ARG A 172 -5.37 9.32 -14.35
CA ARG A 172 -5.78 9.11 -12.95
C ARG A 172 -6.23 10.41 -12.29
N SER A 173 -5.53 11.51 -12.52
CA SER A 173 -5.96 12.83 -12.03
C SER A 173 -7.33 13.22 -12.58
N SER A 174 -7.58 13.02 -13.88
CA SER A 174 -8.90 13.28 -14.48
C SER A 174 -10.00 12.39 -13.91
N ILE A 175 -9.72 11.11 -13.61
CA ILE A 175 -10.70 10.20 -12.97
C ILE A 175 -11.06 10.71 -11.58
N MET A 176 -10.10 11.22 -10.81
CA MET A 176 -10.35 11.76 -9.46
C MET A 176 -11.17 13.05 -9.50
N ILE A 177 -10.95 13.91 -10.50
CA ILE A 177 -11.79 15.10 -10.71
C ILE A 177 -13.23 14.68 -11.04
N TYR A 178 -13.40 13.71 -11.96
CA TYR A 178 -14.71 13.16 -12.28
C TYR A 178 -15.41 12.62 -11.02
N TYR A 179 -14.70 11.84 -10.21
CA TYR A 179 -15.21 11.26 -8.97
C TYR A 179 -15.69 12.34 -7.99
N GLY A 180 -14.93 13.43 -7.85
CA GLY A 180 -15.31 14.56 -7.00
C GLY A 180 -16.56 15.30 -7.48
N GLU A 181 -16.72 15.48 -8.80
CA GLU A 181 -17.89 16.14 -9.38
C GLU A 181 -19.16 15.26 -9.39
N HIS A 182 -19.01 13.93 -9.40
CA HIS A 182 -20.13 12.98 -9.46
C HIS A 182 -20.41 12.29 -8.12
N GLU A 183 -20.24 13.02 -7.01
CA GLU A 183 -20.64 12.57 -5.67
C GLU A 183 -20.04 11.21 -5.26
N GLY A 184 -18.83 10.92 -5.72
CA GLY A 184 -18.13 9.68 -5.44
C GLY A 184 -18.47 8.49 -6.35
N LEU A 185 -19.04 8.76 -7.53
CA LEU A 185 -19.25 7.74 -8.56
C LEU A 185 -18.08 7.74 -9.56
N PHE A 186 -17.48 6.57 -9.78
CA PHE A 186 -16.50 6.39 -10.85
C PHE A 186 -17.19 6.28 -12.22
N PRO A 187 -16.54 6.72 -13.31
CA PRO A 187 -17.12 6.62 -14.64
C PRO A 187 -17.25 5.16 -15.07
N THR A 188 -18.34 4.80 -15.75
CA THR A 188 -18.52 3.44 -16.28
C THR A 188 -17.59 3.16 -17.47
N SER A 189 -17.13 4.20 -18.16
CA SER A 189 -16.20 4.12 -19.27
C SER A 189 -15.35 5.39 -19.34
N ILE A 190 -14.05 5.24 -19.63
CA ILE A 190 -13.12 6.36 -19.84
C ILE A 190 -13.55 7.24 -21.03
N LYS A 191 -14.25 6.67 -22.01
CA LYS A 191 -14.77 7.45 -23.16
C LYS A 191 -15.78 8.51 -22.73
N ALA A 192 -16.52 8.30 -21.63
CA ALA A 192 -17.49 9.26 -21.11
C ALA A 192 -16.83 10.52 -20.52
N MET A 193 -15.54 10.46 -20.20
CA MET A 193 -14.79 11.61 -19.67
C MET A 193 -14.26 12.56 -20.75
N VAL A 194 -14.25 12.12 -22.01
CA VAL A 194 -13.77 12.90 -23.15
C VAL A 194 -14.96 13.66 -23.77
N PRO A 195 -14.86 14.98 -24.07
CA PRO A 195 -13.67 15.82 -23.97
C PRO A 195 -13.53 16.62 -22.65
N LYS A 196 -14.50 16.54 -21.73
CA LYS A 196 -14.61 17.46 -20.58
C LYS A 196 -13.41 17.38 -19.61
N TYR A 197 -13.01 16.17 -19.21
CA TYR A 197 -11.91 15.94 -18.25
C TYR A 197 -10.61 15.51 -18.91
N LEU A 198 -10.70 15.00 -20.14
CA LEU A 198 -9.57 14.56 -20.96
C LEU A 198 -9.81 15.05 -22.39
N LYS A 199 -8.83 15.72 -22.99
CA LYS A 199 -8.93 16.14 -24.40
C LYS A 199 -9.14 14.95 -25.33
N GLU A 200 -8.37 13.88 -25.10
CA GLU A 200 -8.47 12.59 -25.77
C GLU A 200 -7.85 11.50 -24.88
N ILE A 201 -8.11 10.23 -25.19
CA ILE A 201 -7.43 9.11 -24.52
C ILE A 201 -5.97 9.08 -25.01
N PRO A 202 -4.97 9.14 -24.13
CA PRO A 202 -3.56 9.16 -24.53
C PRO A 202 -3.17 7.86 -25.23
N GLU A 203 -2.36 8.02 -26.27
CA GLU A 203 -1.79 6.90 -27.02
C GLU A 203 -0.57 6.36 -26.27
N ILE A 204 -0.61 5.07 -25.94
CA ILE A 204 0.48 4.37 -25.28
C ILE A 204 1.36 3.69 -26.33
N ALA A 205 2.66 3.98 -26.27
CA ALA A 205 3.67 3.36 -27.13
C ALA A 205 4.73 2.68 -26.26
N LEU A 206 4.59 1.37 -26.05
CA LEU A 206 5.54 0.56 -25.27
C LEU A 206 6.55 -0.16 -26.20
N PRO A 207 7.77 -0.43 -25.72
CA PRO A 207 8.73 -1.22 -26.49
C PRO A 207 8.16 -2.64 -26.75
N GLY A 208 8.11 -3.05 -28.02
CA GLY A 208 7.59 -4.35 -28.44
C GLY A 208 6.09 -4.41 -28.70
N TYR A 209 5.36 -3.30 -28.55
CA TYR A 209 3.92 -3.22 -28.79
C TYR A 209 3.60 -2.14 -29.84
N GLN A 210 2.53 -2.34 -30.60
CA GLN A 210 2.01 -1.28 -31.47
C GLN A 210 1.40 -0.16 -30.62
N ALA A 211 1.58 1.08 -31.07
CA ALA A 211 0.99 2.22 -30.39
C ALA A 211 -0.54 2.13 -30.44
N THR A 212 -1.20 2.30 -29.30
CA THR A 212 -2.65 2.10 -29.21
C THR A 212 -3.28 3.06 -28.21
N ARG A 213 -4.56 3.37 -28.43
CA ARG A 213 -5.44 4.10 -27.50
C ARG A 213 -6.49 3.18 -26.87
N ASN A 214 -6.38 1.88 -27.09
CA ASN A 214 -7.39 0.93 -26.67
C ASN A 214 -7.42 0.81 -25.14
N VAL A 215 -8.63 0.85 -24.59
CA VAL A 215 -8.89 0.68 -23.15
C VAL A 215 -9.71 -0.58 -22.97
N THR A 216 -9.14 -1.57 -22.29
CA THR A 216 -9.84 -2.78 -21.88
C THR A 216 -10.58 -2.50 -20.59
N VAL A 217 -11.92 -2.49 -20.64
CA VAL A 217 -12.76 -2.25 -19.46
C VAL A 217 -13.10 -3.58 -18.79
N ILE A 218 -12.84 -3.68 -17.49
CA ILE A 218 -13.17 -4.83 -16.65
C ILE A 218 -14.38 -4.46 -15.78
N ASN A 219 -15.52 -5.07 -16.08
CA ASN A 219 -16.80 -4.80 -15.40
C ASN A 219 -17.07 -5.73 -14.21
N SER A 220 -16.31 -6.80 -14.06
CA SER A 220 -16.45 -7.74 -12.96
C SER A 220 -15.09 -8.30 -12.58
N LEU A 221 -14.72 -8.12 -11.32
CA LEU A 221 -13.45 -8.57 -10.78
C LEU A 221 -13.71 -9.57 -9.65
N PRO A 222 -13.10 -10.77 -9.68
CA PRO A 222 -13.15 -11.67 -8.53
C PRO A 222 -12.45 -10.99 -7.34
N GLU A 223 -12.99 -11.20 -6.15
CA GLU A 223 -12.57 -10.53 -4.92
C GLU A 223 -11.05 -10.70 -4.67
N LYS A 224 -10.36 -9.59 -4.38
CA LYS A 224 -8.92 -9.51 -4.03
C LYS A 224 -7.96 -10.19 -5.01
N LYS A 225 -7.99 -9.80 -6.29
CA LYS A 225 -6.94 -10.15 -7.24
C LYS A 225 -5.86 -9.06 -7.32
N ASP A 226 -4.60 -9.45 -7.45
CA ASP A 226 -3.51 -8.51 -7.76
C ASP A 226 -3.75 -7.89 -9.15
N LEU A 227 -3.62 -6.57 -9.29
CA LEU A 227 -3.86 -5.86 -10.55
C LEU A 227 -3.05 -6.45 -11.71
N CYS A 228 -1.79 -6.80 -11.45
CA CYS A 228 -0.90 -7.41 -12.43
C CYS A 228 -1.36 -8.78 -12.94
N SER A 229 -2.23 -9.49 -12.22
CA SER A 229 -2.80 -10.77 -12.67
C SER A 229 -3.96 -10.63 -13.65
N LEU A 230 -4.36 -9.39 -13.95
CA LEU A 230 -5.35 -9.03 -14.97
C LEU A 230 -4.70 -8.66 -16.31
N VAL A 231 -3.37 -8.52 -16.33
CA VAL A 231 -2.59 -8.13 -17.51
C VAL A 231 -2.65 -9.21 -18.57
N ARG A 232 -3.06 -8.83 -19.77
CA ARG A 232 -3.12 -9.64 -20.99
C ARG A 232 -1.94 -9.40 -21.93
N ASN A 233 -1.09 -8.41 -21.63
CA ASN A 233 0.04 -7.99 -22.46
C ASN A 233 -0.40 -7.51 -23.84
N THR A 234 -1.46 -6.70 -23.92
CA THR A 234 -1.83 -6.04 -25.19
C THR A 234 -1.00 -4.79 -25.46
N GLY A 235 -0.33 -4.24 -24.44
CA GLY A 235 0.37 -2.96 -24.52
C GLY A 235 -0.56 -1.74 -24.46
N GLY A 236 -1.86 -1.96 -24.19
CA GLY A 236 -2.87 -0.91 -24.04
C GLY A 236 -3.11 -0.48 -22.59
N TRP A 237 -4.30 0.07 -22.35
CA TRP A 237 -4.78 0.47 -21.04
C TRP A 237 -5.79 -0.53 -20.48
N ILE A 238 -5.82 -0.68 -19.15
CA ILE A 238 -6.90 -1.40 -18.44
C ILE A 238 -7.58 -0.42 -17.49
N TYR A 239 -8.91 -0.49 -17.47
CA TYR A 239 -9.75 0.26 -16.56
C TYR A 239 -10.71 -0.67 -15.81
N ILE A 240 -10.83 -0.51 -14.50
CA ILE A 240 -11.76 -1.30 -13.67
C ILE A 240 -13.01 -0.46 -13.41
N ALA A 241 -14.12 -0.84 -14.05
CA ALA A 241 -15.43 -0.19 -13.92
C ALA A 241 -16.36 -0.90 -12.92
N ASP A 242 -15.89 -1.97 -12.28
CA ASP A 242 -16.67 -2.76 -11.33
C ASP A 242 -16.91 -1.99 -10.02
N MET A 243 -18.09 -1.38 -9.88
CA MET A 243 -18.50 -0.64 -8.69
C MET A 243 -18.55 -1.50 -7.41
N ARG A 244 -18.61 -2.83 -7.54
CA ARG A 244 -18.62 -3.74 -6.37
C ARG A 244 -17.21 -4.02 -5.86
N SER A 245 -16.19 -3.79 -6.70
CA SER A 245 -14.80 -4.03 -6.35
C SER A 245 -14.22 -2.84 -5.58
N THR A 246 -13.37 -3.12 -4.60
CA THR A 246 -12.56 -2.08 -3.93
C THR A 246 -11.53 -1.45 -4.87
N GLN A 247 -11.33 -2.01 -6.06
CA GLN A 247 -10.45 -1.50 -7.11
C GLN A 247 -11.22 -0.72 -8.20
N SER A 248 -12.49 -0.37 -7.96
CA SER A 248 -13.24 0.49 -8.88
C SER A 248 -12.51 1.81 -9.11
N GLY A 249 -12.44 2.25 -10.36
CA GLY A 249 -11.74 3.48 -10.74
C GLY A 249 -10.24 3.31 -10.97
N GLU A 250 -9.67 2.13 -10.73
CA GLU A 250 -8.27 1.86 -11.02
C GLU A 250 -8.00 1.85 -12.53
N PHE A 251 -6.91 2.50 -12.92
CA PHE A 251 -6.46 2.62 -14.30
C PHE A 251 -4.97 2.32 -14.35
N PHE A 252 -4.54 1.38 -15.21
CA PHE A 252 -3.15 0.94 -15.29
C PHE A 252 -2.79 0.39 -16.68
N ILE A 253 -1.51 0.10 -16.89
CA ILE A 253 -0.96 -0.33 -18.17
C ILE A 253 -1.04 -1.85 -18.34
N ASP A 254 -1.49 -2.31 -19.50
CA ASP A 254 -1.58 -3.73 -19.86
C ASP A 254 -0.24 -4.30 -20.36
N SER A 255 0.75 -4.40 -19.47
CA SER A 255 2.04 -5.01 -19.78
C SER A 255 2.75 -5.59 -18.55
N ASN A 256 3.29 -6.81 -18.71
CA ASN A 256 4.17 -7.48 -17.75
C ASN A 256 5.64 -7.08 -17.91
N SER A 257 5.96 -6.14 -18.82
CA SER A 257 7.33 -5.65 -18.96
C SER A 257 7.82 -5.02 -17.66
N LEU A 258 9.12 -5.17 -17.39
CA LEU A 258 9.73 -4.68 -16.17
C LEU A 258 10.31 -3.27 -16.40
N SER A 259 9.95 -2.33 -15.53
CA SER A 259 10.59 -1.02 -15.42
C SER A 259 11.32 -0.95 -14.08
N ASN A 260 12.64 -0.80 -14.11
CA ASN A 260 13.47 -0.73 -12.89
C ASN A 260 13.27 -1.95 -11.95
N GLY A 261 13.13 -3.15 -12.53
CA GLY A 261 12.95 -4.40 -11.77
C GLY A 261 11.55 -4.61 -11.19
N LYS A 262 10.59 -3.73 -11.48
CA LYS A 262 9.18 -3.88 -11.09
C LYS A 262 8.27 -3.97 -12.32
N PRO A 263 7.20 -4.77 -12.29
CA PRO A 263 6.29 -4.87 -13.42
C PRO A 263 5.55 -3.54 -13.64
N ILE A 264 5.36 -3.15 -14.89
CA ILE A 264 4.77 -1.83 -15.20
C ILE A 264 3.32 -1.71 -14.70
N CYS A 265 2.56 -2.81 -14.67
CA CYS A 265 1.21 -2.87 -14.10
C CYS A 265 1.12 -2.53 -12.60
N SER A 266 2.22 -2.50 -11.85
CA SER A 266 2.19 -2.13 -10.43
C SER A 266 2.27 -0.62 -10.19
N TYR A 267 2.50 0.17 -11.24
CA TYR A 267 2.55 1.63 -11.16
C TYR A 267 1.15 2.20 -11.26
#